data_AF-A0A2H1WNZ4-F1
#
_entry.id   AF-A0A2H1WNZ4-F1
#
_cell.length_a   1.000
_cell.length_b   1.000
_cell.length_c   1.000
_cell.angle_alpha   90.00
_cell.angle_beta   90.00
_cell.angle_gamma   90.00
#
_symmetry.space_group_name_H-M   'P 1'
#
loop_
_entity.id
_entity.type
_entity.pdbx_description
1 polymer ?
#
loop_
_entity_poly.entity_id
_entity_poly.type
_entity_poly.pdbx_seq_one_letter_code
_entity_poly.pdbx_strand_id
1 'polypeptide(L)'
;MTEPFPTCFQGSLEEWLRLLRLEEYGPALVAQGYRTVHDVTQLAWEDLEDMGIVRLGHQKKILLAIKRVKDIRAGKRSISNQGSLDFTRIQPGQVSTTH
;
A
#
# COMPACT_ATOMS: atom_id res chain seq x y z
N MET A 1 -10.23 33.97 13.37
CA MET A 1 -9.40 32.75 13.49
C MET A 1 -9.95 31.79 12.46
N THR A 2 -9.26 31.66 11.33
CA THR A 2 -9.77 30.89 10.17
C THR A 2 -9.45 29.42 10.43
N GLU A 3 -10.46 28.63 10.81
CA GLU A 3 -10.38 27.17 10.88
C GLU A 3 -10.15 26.63 9.46
N PRO A 4 -9.00 26.01 9.14
CA PRO A 4 -8.81 25.43 7.83
C PRO A 4 -9.71 24.20 7.67
N PHE A 5 -10.49 24.20 6.59
CA PHE A 5 -11.25 23.08 6.08
C PHE A 5 -10.42 21.78 6.14
N PRO A 6 -10.95 20.66 6.68
CA PRO A 6 -10.25 19.38 6.62
C PRO A 6 -10.37 18.86 5.18
N THR A 7 -9.40 19.23 4.34
CA THR A 7 -9.24 18.65 3.02
C THR A 7 -8.76 17.21 3.22
N CYS A 8 -9.71 16.31 3.43
CA CYS A 8 -9.51 14.87 3.66
C CYS A 8 -8.80 14.11 2.51
N PHE A 9 -8.41 14.82 1.44
CA PHE A 9 -7.54 14.33 0.36
C PHE A 9 -6.16 15.00 0.29
N GLN A 10 -5.89 16.03 1.11
CA GLN A 10 -4.56 16.60 1.37
C GLN A 10 -4.01 16.13 2.73
N GLY A 11 -4.37 14.91 3.15
CA GLY A 11 -3.91 14.35 4.41
C GLY A 11 -2.39 14.37 4.51
N SER A 12 -1.87 14.90 5.61
CA SER A 12 -0.45 14.82 5.94
C SER A 12 0.00 13.36 6.01
N LEU A 13 1.31 13.11 5.95
CA LEU A 13 1.88 11.78 6.17
C LEU A 13 1.35 11.13 7.46
N GLU A 14 1.16 11.94 8.51
CA GLU A 14 0.62 11.53 9.80
C GLU A 14 -0.80 10.96 9.70
N GLU A 15 -1.72 11.65 9.02
CA GLU A 15 -3.10 11.16 8.84
C GLU A 15 -3.13 9.88 8.01
N TRP A 16 -2.29 9.79 6.97
CA TRP A 16 -2.16 8.58 6.17
C TRP A 16 -1.70 7.38 7.01
N LEU A 17 -0.70 7.57 7.88
CA LEU A 17 -0.24 6.53 8.80
C LEU A 17 -1.31 6.15 9.84
N ARG A 18 -2.07 7.13 10.34
CA ARG A 18 -3.15 6.92 11.31
C ARG A 18 -4.28 6.05 10.74
N LEU A 19 -4.60 6.22 9.45
CA LEU A 19 -5.55 5.36 8.73
C LEU A 19 -5.07 3.92 8.63
N LEU A 20 -3.75 3.71 8.55
CA LEU A 20 -3.12 2.39 8.51
C LEU A 20 -2.89 1.78 9.89
N ARG A 21 -3.07 2.58 10.96
CA ARG A 21 -2.67 2.29 12.35
C ARG A 21 -1.17 2.04 12.48
N LEU A 22 -0.38 2.88 11.82
CA LEU A 22 1.07 2.79 11.69
C LEU A 22 1.76 4.12 12.04
N GLU A 23 1.11 4.98 12.84
CA GLU A 23 1.64 6.27 13.29
C GLU A 23 3.01 6.17 13.98
N GLU A 24 3.35 5.01 14.55
CA GLU A 24 4.66 4.73 15.18
C GLU A 24 5.84 4.91 14.21
N TYR A 25 5.63 4.75 12.89
CA TYR A 25 6.67 4.90 11.88
C TYR A 25 6.84 6.32 11.35
N GLY A 26 5.99 7.26 11.77
CA GLY A 26 6.07 8.66 11.37
C GLY A 26 7.46 9.28 11.58
N PRO A 27 8.06 9.18 12.78
CA PRO A 27 9.40 9.72 13.03
C PRO A 27 10.48 9.12 12.14
N ALA A 28 10.44 7.81 11.88
CA ALA A 28 11.42 7.13 11.02
C ALA A 28 11.35 7.64 9.57
N LEU A 29 10.13 7.77 9.04
CA LEU A 29 9.88 8.30 7.70
C LEU A 29 10.34 9.76 7.56
N VAL A 30 10.02 10.61 8.55
CA VAL A 30 10.42 12.02 8.55
C VAL A 30 11.93 12.19 8.67
N ALA A 31 12.60 11.33 9.45
CA ALA A 31 14.06 11.33 9.58
C ALA A 31 14.77 11.03 8.25
N GLN A 32 14.17 10.18 7.40
CA GLN A 32 14.66 9.90 6.04
C GLN A 32 14.22 10.94 5.00
N GLY A 33 13.46 11.98 5.40
CA GLY A 33 13.03 13.06 4.53
C GLY A 33 11.65 12.85 3.87
N TYR A 34 10.94 11.77 4.17
CA TYR A 34 9.56 11.58 3.72
C TYR A 34 8.61 12.43 4.56
N ARG A 35 7.98 13.45 3.96
CA ARG A 35 7.11 14.41 4.68
C ARG A 35 5.67 14.38 4.18
N THR A 36 5.46 13.87 2.98
CA THR A 36 4.16 13.85 2.33
C THR A 36 3.78 12.44 1.87
N VAL A 37 2.48 12.23 1.65
CA VAL A 37 1.96 10.99 1.05
C VAL A 37 2.50 10.79 -0.38
N HIS A 38 2.99 11.84 -1.05
CA HIS A 38 3.67 11.72 -2.33
C HIS A 38 5.08 11.14 -2.18
N ASP A 39 5.85 11.59 -1.21
CA ASP A 39 7.24 11.14 -1.02
C ASP A 39 7.30 9.63 -0.75
N VAL A 40 6.39 9.14 0.10
CA VAL A 40 6.31 7.70 0.42
C VAL A 40 5.89 6.83 -0.76
N THR A 41 5.40 7.41 -1.86
CA THR A 41 5.09 6.60 -3.05
C THR A 41 6.34 6.00 -3.69
N GLN A 42 7.54 6.53 -3.42
CA GLN A 42 8.78 6.00 -3.96
C GLN A 42 9.37 4.87 -3.10
N LEU A 43 8.81 4.58 -1.93
CA LEU A 43 9.31 3.56 -1.02
C LEU A 43 9.25 2.16 -1.63
N ALA A 44 10.39 1.48 -1.59
CA ALA A 44 10.55 0.05 -1.82
C ALA A 44 10.55 -0.72 -0.49
N TRP A 45 10.54 -2.04 -0.58
CA TRP A 45 10.61 -2.91 0.59
C TRP A 45 11.96 -2.80 1.31
N GLU A 46 13.06 -2.60 0.57
CA GLU A 46 14.42 -2.40 1.08
C GLU A 46 14.49 -1.16 1.98
N ASP A 47 13.91 -0.04 1.53
CA ASP A 47 13.86 1.20 2.31
C ASP A 47 13.13 1.01 3.66
N LEU A 48 12.08 0.17 3.70
CA LEU A 48 11.35 -0.12 4.93
C LEU A 48 12.23 -0.89 5.92
N GLU A 49 13.04 -1.84 5.45
CA GLU A 49 13.97 -2.59 6.30
C GLU A 49 15.09 -1.70 6.83
N ASP A 50 15.65 -0.82 5.99
CA ASP A 50 16.68 0.16 6.39
C ASP A 50 16.15 1.14 7.45
N MET A 51 14.86 1.46 7.42
CA MET A 51 14.17 2.25 8.45
C MET A 51 13.81 1.44 9.71
N GLY A 52 14.13 0.15 9.77
CA GLY A 52 13.80 -0.74 10.89
C GLY A 52 12.36 -1.27 10.89
N ILE A 53 11.61 -1.06 9.81
CA ILE A 53 10.25 -1.58 9.61
C ILE A 53 10.33 -2.99 9.02
N VAL A 54 10.76 -3.95 9.84
CA VAL A 54 10.97 -5.37 9.44
C VAL A 54 9.72 -6.25 9.57
N ARG A 55 8.64 -5.73 10.17
CA ARG A 55 7.41 -6.50 10.36
C ARG A 55 6.69 -6.68 9.02
N LEU A 56 6.73 -7.90 8.46
CA LEU A 56 6.12 -8.23 7.16
C LEU A 56 4.66 -7.76 7.02
N GLY A 57 3.86 -7.88 8.09
CA GLY A 57 2.47 -7.41 8.09
C GLY A 57 2.35 -5.89 7.94
N HIS A 58 3.27 -5.14 8.55
CA HIS A 58 3.32 -3.68 8.47
C HIS A 58 3.87 -3.23 7.12
N GLN A 59 4.95 -3.86 6.64
CA GLN A 59 5.49 -3.63 5.30
C GLN A 59 4.42 -3.82 4.22
N LYS A 60 3.68 -4.94 4.27
CA LYS A 60 2.60 -5.23 3.32
C LYS A 60 1.49 -4.17 3.36
N LYS A 61 1.11 -3.68 4.53
CA LYS A 61 0.12 -2.59 4.67
C LYS A 61 0.59 -1.30 4.00
N ILE A 62 1.82 -0.89 4.27
CA ILE A 62 2.44 0.31 3.71
C ILE A 62 2.52 0.22 2.18
N LEU A 63 3.07 -0.88 1.65
CA LEU A 63 3.21 -1.10 0.22
C LEU A 63 1.85 -1.14 -0.50
N LEU A 64 0.85 -1.78 0.10
CA LEU A 64 -0.50 -1.83 -0.48
C LEU A 64 -1.16 -0.44 -0.49
N ALA A 65 -0.96 0.34 0.57
CA ALA A 65 -1.46 1.71 0.65
C ALA A 65 -0.77 2.61 -0.39
N ILE A 66 0.55 2.50 -0.56
CA ILE A 66 1.30 3.19 -1.62
C ILE A 66 0.75 2.83 -3.00
N LYS A 67 0.51 1.55 -3.27
CA LYS A 67 -0.06 1.09 -4.54
C LYS A 67 -1.41 1.75 -4.80
N ARG A 68 -2.32 1.75 -3.82
CA ARG A 68 -3.63 2.42 -3.93
C ARG A 68 -3.49 3.91 -4.23
N VAL A 69 -2.57 4.57 -3.54
CA VAL A 69 -2.28 5.99 -3.76
C VAL A 69 -1.78 6.25 -5.18
N LYS A 70 -0.94 5.39 -5.75
CA LYS A 70 -0.50 5.48 -7.16
C LYS A 70 -1.66 5.24 -8.13
N ASP A 71 -2.48 4.22 -7.88
CA ASP A 71 -3.61 3.86 -8.74
C ASP A 71 -4.64 5.01 -8.83
N ILE A 72 -4.97 5.63 -7.69
CA ILE A 72 -5.88 6.79 -7.62
C ILE A 72 -5.32 7.96 -8.44
N ARG A 73 -4.03 8.27 -8.30
CA ARG A 73 -3.38 9.36 -9.06
C ARG A 73 -3.31 9.08 -10.56
N ALA A 74 -3.14 7.82 -10.94
CA ALA A 74 -3.10 7.40 -12.33
C ALA A 74 -4.49 7.37 -13.01
N GLY A 75 -5.56 7.73 -12.29
CA GLY A 75 -6.94 7.65 -12.79
C GLY A 75 -7.44 6.21 -12.96
N LYS A 76 -6.64 5.21 -12.54
CA LYS A 76 -7.03 3.81 -12.49
C LYS A 76 -7.89 3.63 -11.26
N ARG A 77 -9.21 3.74 -11.42
CA ARG A 77 -10.18 3.30 -10.40
C ARG A 77 -10.11 1.79 -10.27
N SER A 78 -9.06 1.30 -9.61
CA SER A 78 -8.88 -0.11 -9.30
C SER A 78 -9.93 -0.49 -8.26
N ILE A 79 -11.06 -1.03 -8.74
CA ILE A 79 -11.88 -1.95 -7.96
C ILE A 79 -10.95 -3.11 -7.63
N SER A 80 -10.30 -3.06 -6.46
CA SER A 80 -9.52 -4.18 -5.97
C SER A 80 -10.49 -5.27 -5.54
N ASN A 81 -10.91 -6.08 -6.51
CA ASN A 81 -11.56 -7.35 -6.27
C ASN A 81 -10.50 -8.24 -5.61
N GLN A 82 -10.57 -8.31 -4.28
CA GLN A 82 -9.75 -9.18 -3.48
C GLN A 82 -10.27 -10.61 -3.70
N GLY A 83 -9.59 -11.40 -4.52
CA GLY A 83 -9.90 -12.83 -4.66
C GLY A 83 -9.49 -13.43 -6.00
N SER A 84 -8.24 -13.86 -6.13
CA SER A 84 -7.91 -15.25 -6.45
C SER A 84 -6.40 -15.33 -6.63
N LEU A 85 -5.72 -15.74 -5.57
CA LEU A 85 -4.46 -16.45 -5.73
C LEU A 85 -4.86 -17.84 -6.21
N ASP A 86 -5.07 -18.00 -7.52
CA ASP A 86 -5.43 -19.30 -8.10
C ASP A 86 -4.19 -20.19 -8.13
N PHE A 87 -3.96 -20.87 -7.00
CA PHE A 87 -2.99 -21.96 -6.88
C PHE A 87 -3.68 -23.34 -7.05
N THR A 88 -4.92 -23.38 -7.54
CA THR A 88 -5.75 -24.59 -7.57
C THR A 88 -6.29 -24.90 -8.97
N ARG A 89 -5.39 -25.10 -9.94
CA ARG A 89 -5.71 -25.98 -11.08
C ARG A 89 -4.45 -26.63 -11.67
N ILE A 90 -3.87 -27.56 -10.90
CA ILE A 90 -3.23 -28.72 -11.53
C ILE A 90 -4.33 -29.42 -12.34
N GLN A 91 -4.16 -29.55 -13.66
CA GLN A 91 -5.05 -30.34 -14.50
C GLN A 91 -4.61 -31.81 -14.43
N PRO A 92 -5.36 -32.73 -13.78
CA PRO A 92 -5.14 -34.16 -13.99
C PRO A 92 -5.85 -34.62 -15.27
N GLY A 93 -5.09 -35.23 -16.17
CA GLY A 93 -5.61 -36.24 -17.09
C GLY A 93 -6.37 -35.73 -18.31
N GLN A 94 -5.64 -35.49 -19.39
CA GLN A 94 -6.16 -35.73 -20.73
C GLN A 94 -6.42 -37.23 -20.88
N VAL A 95 -7.67 -37.66 -21.06
CA VAL A 95 -7.96 -38.87 -21.83
C VAL A 95 -9.05 -38.54 -22.84
N SER A 96 -8.63 -38.44 -24.10
CA SER A 96 -9.50 -38.51 -25.25
C SER A 96 -10.20 -39.87 -25.25
N THR A 97 -11.50 -39.92 -25.55
CA THR A 97 -12.07 -41.02 -26.32
C THR A 97 -13.31 -40.53 -27.04
N THR A 98 -13.24 -40.71 -28.36
CA THR A 98 -14.29 -40.51 -29.34
C THR A 98 -15.27 -41.69 -29.26
N HIS A 99 -16.57 -41.42 -29.37
CA HIS A 99 -17.45 -42.08 -30.35
C HIS A 99 -18.76 -41.29 -30.46
#